data_AF-A0A6I1EW31-F1
#
_entry.id   AF-A0A6I1EW31-F1
#
_cell.length_a   1.000
_cell.length_b   1.000
_cell.length_c   1.000
_cell.angle_alpha   90.00
_cell.angle_beta   90.00
_cell.angle_gamma   90.00
#
_symmetry.space_group_name_H-M   'P 1'
#
loop_
_entity.id
_entity.type
_entity.pdbx_description
1 polymer ?
#
loop_
_entity_poly.entity_id
_entity_poly.type
_entity_poly.pdbx_seq_one_letter_code
_entity_poly.pdbx_strand_id
1 'polypeptide(L)'
;MGFKEEFKHQLNLAKKDIVNEVNKKWSFEYQGHIIEVINQVKEELLKIDGEIVAHKKRKSAWSHIIPFSKLFATVELNDGKKHDIAVKLGGFTALHCIVKMDNEVLLQESSKLEFLPWNHKEKIIPFIQAKMQTNNDISEVALPDDEYFYGANEARLAPGLFDQLVLDSPNPLHVKKLIKLFSEQVKNPETDSRKALYEKIIFEYIASYRNELIEQVQQLTLDEADMKREALWLLEHAAHRDVVKFAIIVLGFTNCEEHKDLLFLLAMHSEFTPYVLFAWKNGTNHANEQIWKLAHLNKGYGKVAAIEQLEARTPEMKYWLLIEGYKDRLLHELAYTCATKGELDVALYEDTISKELYDGASCIIQGLLSEEMMQGINEYAYASSVLSRFIHHAKNHCITLEDFYVIIKIKKFIDADEDIWQERFMEQWKPHERNLIAQGLQEFIQDPKWLQLALDVIEVDVDFIAIEVARFYQINILPLLLELLENNPINTTLYEAIMSMKDIVSIEKLCMFAEANLSLEHLAEDEQDCLLVIIQDLHDFEGVGLTLLVAALQSGHEGLSYYALSALEVWTPATWKETKVLTAIEGMIATAKDKENRMMGKGLLER
;
A
#
# COMPACT_ATOMS: atom_id res chain seq x y z
N MET A 1 10.10 12.50 -1.06
CA MET A 1 11.01 12.25 -2.21
C MET A 1 11.73 13.55 -2.57
N GLY A 2 13.01 13.54 -2.99
CA GLY A 2 13.69 14.80 -3.33
C GLY A 2 13.21 15.39 -4.67
N PHE A 3 13.13 16.72 -4.81
CA PHE A 3 12.73 17.43 -6.05
C PHE A 3 13.40 16.90 -7.35
N LYS A 4 14.65 16.42 -7.23
CA LYS A 4 15.42 15.87 -8.36
C LYS A 4 14.94 14.48 -8.81
N GLU A 5 14.44 13.67 -7.88
CA GLU A 5 13.89 12.34 -8.16
C GLU A 5 12.49 12.46 -8.76
N GLU A 6 11.66 13.32 -8.17
CA GLU A 6 10.34 13.70 -8.68
C GLU A 6 10.42 14.25 -10.11
N PHE A 7 11.35 15.18 -10.38
CA PHE A 7 11.57 15.70 -11.73
C PHE A 7 12.04 14.64 -12.73
N LYS A 8 12.88 13.68 -12.29
CA LYS A 8 13.36 12.58 -13.12
C LYS A 8 12.26 11.57 -13.43
N HIS A 9 11.38 11.29 -12.45
CA HIS A 9 10.19 10.45 -12.60
C HIS A 9 9.23 11.07 -13.61
N GLN A 10 8.85 12.34 -13.42
CA GLN A 10 7.99 13.10 -14.35
C GLN A 10 8.59 13.15 -15.77
N LEU A 11 9.90 13.35 -15.91
CA LEU A 11 10.58 13.29 -17.22
C LEU A 11 10.55 11.91 -17.87
N ASN A 12 10.54 10.83 -17.11
CA ASN A 12 10.44 9.47 -17.64
C ASN A 12 9.02 9.13 -18.08
N LEU A 13 8.02 9.63 -17.36
CA LEU A 13 6.61 9.47 -17.67
C LEU A 13 6.22 10.26 -18.93
N ALA A 14 6.65 11.53 -19.03
CA ALA A 14 6.46 12.34 -20.24
C ALA A 14 7.08 11.69 -21.49
N LYS A 15 8.18 10.93 -21.35
CA LYS A 15 8.75 10.17 -22.48
C LYS A 15 7.80 9.08 -22.98
N LYS A 16 7.12 8.35 -22.09
CA LYS A 16 6.18 7.28 -22.48
C LYS A 16 4.99 7.85 -23.25
N ASP A 17 4.49 9.01 -22.86
CA ASP A 17 3.37 9.65 -23.55
C ASP A 17 3.77 10.18 -24.93
N ILE A 18 4.96 10.75 -25.04
CA ILE A 18 5.55 11.15 -26.33
C ILE A 18 5.75 9.94 -27.25
N VAL A 19 6.06 8.76 -26.69
CA VAL A 19 6.30 7.54 -27.49
C VAL A 19 5.07 7.13 -28.28
N ASN A 20 3.91 7.10 -27.63
CA ASN A 20 2.68 6.60 -28.26
C ASN A 20 2.16 7.55 -29.35
N GLU A 21 2.29 8.87 -29.15
CA GLU A 21 1.82 9.88 -30.10
C GLU A 21 2.68 10.00 -31.37
N VAL A 22 3.98 9.71 -31.26
CA VAL A 22 4.95 9.89 -32.35
C VAL A 22 5.05 8.66 -33.26
N ASN A 23 4.66 7.47 -32.78
CA ASN A 23 4.70 6.24 -33.56
C ASN A 23 3.64 6.25 -34.67
N LYS A 24 4.05 6.42 -35.93
CA LYS A 24 3.15 6.44 -37.10
C LYS A 24 3.72 5.65 -38.27
N LYS A 25 2.83 5.05 -39.06
CA LYS A 25 3.15 4.32 -40.27
C LYS A 25 2.33 4.86 -41.44
N TRP A 26 3.01 5.17 -42.54
CA TRP A 26 2.41 5.49 -43.83
C TRP A 26 2.72 4.37 -44.81
N SER A 27 1.75 3.99 -45.64
CA SER A 27 1.91 2.97 -46.66
C SER A 27 1.07 3.34 -47.88
N PHE A 28 1.69 3.32 -49.07
CA PHE A 28 1.02 3.62 -50.33
C PHE A 28 1.74 2.91 -51.50
N GLU A 29 1.02 2.72 -52.61
CA GLU A 29 1.54 2.09 -53.81
C GLU A 29 2.00 3.14 -54.83
N TYR A 30 3.15 2.91 -55.47
CA TYR A 30 3.68 3.76 -56.54
C TYR A 30 4.43 2.92 -57.59
N GLN A 31 3.99 3.01 -58.86
CA GLN A 31 4.58 2.28 -60.00
C GLN A 31 4.77 0.75 -59.77
N GLY A 32 3.82 0.13 -59.06
CA GLY A 32 3.82 -1.30 -58.76
C GLY A 32 4.67 -1.70 -57.55
N HIS A 33 5.24 -0.74 -56.81
CA HIS A 33 5.98 -0.95 -55.56
C HIS A 33 5.19 -0.42 -54.36
N ILE A 34 5.31 -1.10 -53.21
CA ILE A 34 4.72 -0.65 -51.94
C ILE A 34 5.78 0.13 -51.17
N ILE A 35 5.53 1.42 -50.95
CA ILE A 35 6.39 2.29 -50.15
C ILE A 35 5.82 2.37 -48.74
N GLU A 36 6.64 2.07 -47.74
CA GLU A 36 6.27 2.22 -46.33
C GLU A 36 7.23 3.16 -45.61
N VAL A 37 6.68 4.14 -44.91
CA VAL A 37 7.43 5.02 -44.01
C VAL A 37 7.01 4.73 -42.58
N ILE A 38 7.96 4.38 -41.73
CA ILE A 38 7.71 4.06 -40.32
C ILE A 38 8.48 5.06 -39.47
N ASN A 39 7.77 5.85 -38.68
CA ASN A 39 8.35 6.73 -37.67
C ASN A 39 8.15 6.09 -36.29
N GLN A 40 9.26 5.80 -35.61
CA GLN A 40 9.27 5.31 -34.24
C GLN A 40 10.15 6.19 -33.34
N VAL A 41 10.01 6.02 -32.03
CA VAL A 41 10.72 6.85 -31.05
C VAL A 41 12.23 6.84 -31.21
N LYS A 42 12.81 5.66 -31.48
CA LYS A 42 14.25 5.46 -31.55
C LYS A 42 14.75 5.24 -32.97
N GLU A 43 13.88 5.14 -33.96
CA GLU A 43 14.29 4.91 -35.34
C GLU A 43 13.24 5.36 -36.37
N GLU A 44 13.70 5.63 -37.57
CA GLU A 44 12.88 5.93 -38.74
C GLU A 44 13.31 5.00 -39.86
N LEU A 45 12.33 4.38 -40.52
CA LEU A 45 12.56 3.41 -41.60
C LEU A 45 11.79 3.83 -42.85
N LEU A 46 12.44 3.65 -43.99
CA LEU A 46 11.82 3.65 -45.31
C LEU A 46 11.97 2.24 -45.87
N LYS A 47 10.85 1.63 -46.23
CA LYS A 47 10.80 0.33 -46.89
C LYS A 47 10.20 0.43 -48.28
N ILE A 48 10.68 -0.40 -49.19
CA ILE A 48 10.09 -0.63 -50.51
C ILE A 48 9.93 -2.13 -50.67
N ASP A 49 8.71 -2.59 -50.95
CA ASP A 49 8.36 -4.01 -51.08
C ASP A 49 8.80 -4.88 -49.89
N GLY A 50 8.78 -4.29 -48.70
CA GLY A 50 9.17 -4.94 -47.44
C GLY A 50 10.67 -4.86 -47.12
N GLU A 51 11.52 -4.47 -48.07
CA GLU A 51 12.97 -4.29 -47.84
C GLU A 51 13.29 -2.90 -47.28
N ILE A 52 14.18 -2.82 -46.28
CA ILE A 52 14.60 -1.55 -45.68
C ILE A 52 15.63 -0.88 -46.59
N VAL A 53 15.24 0.21 -47.24
CA VAL A 53 16.11 0.97 -48.17
C VAL A 53 16.77 2.18 -47.50
N ALA A 54 16.19 2.71 -46.42
CA ALA A 54 16.84 3.70 -45.56
C ALA A 54 16.45 3.53 -44.09
N HIS A 55 17.41 3.77 -43.20
CA HIS A 55 17.22 3.66 -41.76
C HIS A 55 18.02 4.74 -41.03
N LYS A 56 17.38 5.39 -40.07
CA LYS A 56 18.02 6.34 -39.17
C LYS A 56 17.68 6.04 -37.71
N LYS A 57 18.70 5.68 -36.92
CA LYS A 57 18.57 5.56 -35.47
C LYS A 57 18.68 6.92 -34.79
N ARG A 58 17.81 7.17 -33.81
CA ARG A 58 17.74 8.38 -32.98
C ARG A 58 18.33 8.10 -31.59
N LYS A 59 19.09 9.06 -31.05
CA LYS A 59 19.82 8.91 -29.78
C LYS A 59 18.92 8.97 -28.52
N SER A 60 17.72 9.55 -28.61
CA SER A 60 16.81 9.78 -27.47
C SER A 60 15.37 10.06 -27.94
N ALA A 61 14.37 9.77 -27.11
CA ALA A 61 12.97 10.16 -27.34
C ALA A 61 12.80 11.69 -27.48
N TRP A 62 13.65 12.48 -26.81
CA TRP A 62 13.64 13.94 -26.93
C TRP A 62 14.23 14.46 -28.25
N SER A 63 14.83 13.59 -29.08
CA SER A 63 15.30 14.01 -30.41
C SER A 63 14.16 14.36 -31.37
N HIS A 64 12.91 14.01 -31.03
CA HIS A 64 11.71 14.45 -31.74
C HIS A 64 11.43 15.96 -31.63
N ILE A 65 12.16 16.68 -30.77
CA ILE A 65 12.18 18.15 -30.74
C ILE A 65 12.97 18.74 -31.95
N ILE A 66 13.69 17.93 -32.74
CA ILE A 66 14.28 18.39 -34.00
C ILE A 66 13.15 18.54 -35.05
N PRO A 67 12.98 19.73 -35.68
CA PRO A 67 11.80 20.05 -36.47
C PRO A 67 11.56 19.10 -37.64
N PHE A 68 12.63 18.58 -38.27
CA PHE A 68 12.50 17.62 -39.36
C PHE A 68 13.73 16.70 -39.46
N SER A 69 13.48 15.41 -39.59
CA SER A 69 14.42 14.40 -40.05
C SER A 69 14.24 14.15 -41.55
N LYS A 70 15.28 13.61 -42.18
CA LYS A 70 15.26 13.18 -43.56
C LYS A 70 15.84 11.77 -43.69
N LEU A 71 15.16 10.94 -44.47
CA LEU A 71 15.66 9.67 -45.00
C LEU A 71 15.90 9.83 -46.50
N PHE A 72 16.96 9.22 -47.01
CA PHE A 72 17.30 9.24 -48.43
C PHE A 72 17.74 7.85 -48.86
N ALA A 73 17.28 7.41 -50.02
CA ALA A 73 17.75 6.20 -50.69
C ALA A 73 17.73 6.42 -52.20
N THR A 74 18.61 5.72 -52.91
CA THR A 74 18.57 5.61 -54.38
C THR A 74 18.09 4.20 -54.70
N VAL A 75 16.99 4.09 -55.44
CA VAL A 75 16.31 2.82 -55.71
C VAL A 75 16.12 2.65 -57.22
N GLU A 76 16.23 1.41 -57.70
CA GLU A 76 16.00 1.09 -59.11
C GLU A 76 14.57 0.58 -59.25
N LEU A 77 13.74 1.28 -60.03
CA LEU A 77 12.34 0.93 -60.23
C LEU A 77 12.17 0.06 -61.48
N ASN A 78 10.94 -0.42 -61.71
CA ASN A 78 10.57 -1.27 -62.85
C ASN A 78 10.90 -0.69 -64.24
N ASP A 79 11.26 0.59 -64.34
CA ASP A 79 11.71 1.25 -65.58
C ASP A 79 13.23 1.11 -65.84
N GLY A 80 13.97 0.43 -64.96
CA GLY A 80 15.41 0.20 -65.05
C GLY A 80 16.26 1.45 -64.79
N LYS A 81 15.67 2.53 -64.27
CA LYS A 81 16.38 3.75 -63.90
C LYS A 81 16.53 3.85 -62.39
N LYS A 82 17.57 4.57 -61.98
CA LYS A 82 17.80 4.93 -60.58
C LYS A 82 17.04 6.21 -60.26
N HIS A 83 16.25 6.14 -59.20
CA HIS A 83 15.45 7.22 -58.65
C HIS A 83 15.88 7.53 -57.22
N ASP A 84 16.00 8.81 -56.88
CA ASP A 84 16.30 9.25 -55.53
C ASP A 84 15.00 9.51 -54.77
N ILE A 85 14.73 8.67 -53.76
CA ILE A 85 13.63 8.85 -52.84
C ILE A 85 14.09 9.59 -51.58
N ALA A 86 13.38 10.66 -51.24
CA ALA A 86 13.62 11.49 -50.07
C ALA A 86 12.36 11.57 -49.21
N VAL A 87 12.46 11.18 -47.95
CA VAL A 87 11.39 11.32 -46.96
C VAL A 87 11.77 12.43 -46.00
N LYS A 88 10.86 13.38 -45.75
CA LYS A 88 10.98 14.39 -44.72
C LYS A 88 9.91 14.15 -43.66
N LEU A 89 10.33 13.88 -42.42
CA LEU A 89 9.48 13.57 -41.27
C LEU A 89 9.68 14.61 -40.16
N GLY A 90 8.61 15.16 -39.60
CA GLY A 90 8.71 16.00 -38.39
C GLY A 90 7.68 17.12 -38.32
N GLY A 91 7.83 17.98 -37.31
CA GLY A 91 6.99 19.14 -37.03
C GLY A 91 6.66 19.22 -35.54
N PHE A 92 6.35 20.43 -35.05
CA PHE A 92 6.16 20.68 -33.62
C PHE A 92 4.71 20.49 -33.16
N THR A 93 3.75 20.92 -33.98
CA THR A 93 2.30 20.87 -33.67
C THR A 93 1.58 19.77 -34.45
N ALA A 94 2.19 19.29 -35.54
CA ALA A 94 1.75 18.16 -36.33
C ALA A 94 2.97 17.41 -36.84
N LEU A 95 2.86 16.09 -36.93
CA LEU A 95 3.84 15.24 -37.57
C LEU A 95 3.55 15.20 -39.07
N HIS A 96 4.41 15.84 -39.86
CA HIS A 96 4.34 15.84 -41.30
C HIS A 96 5.17 14.70 -41.88
N CYS A 97 4.63 14.01 -42.88
CA CYS A 97 5.34 13.07 -43.73
C CYS A 97 5.27 13.56 -45.17
N ILE A 98 6.43 13.86 -45.75
CA ILE A 98 6.55 14.28 -47.14
C ILE A 98 7.50 13.31 -47.83
N VAL A 99 7.00 12.56 -48.81
CA VAL A 99 7.80 11.63 -49.63
C VAL A 99 7.95 12.22 -51.02
N LYS A 100 9.20 12.32 -51.49
CA LYS A 100 9.52 12.82 -52.83
C LYS A 100 10.40 11.83 -53.59
N MET A 101 10.25 11.81 -54.91
CA MET A 101 11.09 11.02 -55.81
C MET A 101 11.51 11.89 -57.00
N ASP A 102 12.81 12.09 -57.22
CA ASP A 102 13.38 12.91 -58.31
C ASP A 102 12.73 14.30 -58.51
N ASN A 103 12.24 14.90 -57.42
CA ASN A 103 11.51 16.17 -57.29
C ASN A 103 9.97 16.12 -57.42
N GLU A 104 9.36 14.98 -57.72
CA GLU A 104 7.90 14.78 -57.62
C GLU A 104 7.49 14.48 -56.18
N VAL A 105 6.34 15.00 -55.72
CA VAL A 105 5.80 14.70 -54.39
C VAL A 105 4.85 13.52 -54.49
N LEU A 106 5.21 12.41 -53.86
CA LEU A 106 4.41 11.18 -53.88
C LEU A 106 3.39 11.13 -52.74
N LEU A 107 3.77 11.67 -51.56
CA LEU A 107 2.93 11.73 -50.38
C LEU A 107 3.19 13.04 -49.64
N GLN A 108 2.12 13.71 -49.21
CA GLN A 108 2.20 14.84 -48.28
C GLN A 108 1.03 14.74 -47.31
N GLU A 109 1.30 14.17 -46.13
CA GLU A 109 0.33 14.04 -45.06
C GLU A 109 0.80 14.77 -43.80
N SER A 110 -0.16 15.18 -42.99
CA SER A 110 0.08 15.75 -41.67
C SER A 110 -0.93 15.21 -40.68
N SER A 111 -0.47 14.83 -39.51
CA SER A 111 -1.34 14.42 -38.41
C SER A 111 -1.00 15.23 -37.17
N LYS A 112 -2.02 15.88 -36.58
CA LYS A 112 -1.87 16.70 -35.38
C LYS A 112 -1.24 15.86 -34.26
N LEU A 113 -0.31 16.46 -33.52
CA LEU A 113 0.28 15.85 -32.33
C LEU A 113 -0.46 16.43 -31.12
N GLU A 114 -1.25 15.61 -30.44
CA GLU A 114 -1.98 16.02 -29.24
C GLU A 114 -1.46 15.25 -28.02
N PHE A 115 -0.47 15.82 -27.34
CA PHE A 115 0.06 15.24 -26.11
C PHE A 115 -0.92 15.50 -24.95
N LEU A 116 -1.97 14.68 -24.85
CA LEU A 116 -2.92 14.74 -23.74
C LEU A 116 -2.51 13.75 -22.65
N PRO A 117 -2.46 14.16 -21.37
CA PRO A 117 -2.02 13.30 -20.28
C PRO A 117 -2.84 12.01 -20.08
N TRP A 118 -4.08 11.97 -20.57
CA TRP A 118 -4.97 10.81 -20.47
C TRP A 118 -5.01 9.94 -21.74
N ASN A 119 -4.39 10.38 -22.85
CA ASN A 119 -4.37 9.58 -24.07
C ASN A 119 -3.51 8.33 -23.90
N HIS A 120 -3.90 7.25 -24.57
CA HIS A 120 -3.19 5.96 -24.61
C HIS A 120 -2.96 5.30 -23.25
N LYS A 121 -3.70 5.71 -22.22
CA LYS A 121 -3.73 5.09 -20.90
C LYS A 121 -5.09 4.44 -20.66
N GLU A 122 -5.10 3.40 -19.84
CA GLU A 122 -6.35 2.80 -19.38
C GLU A 122 -7.06 3.76 -18.42
N LYS A 123 -8.35 4.00 -18.64
CA LYS A 123 -9.16 4.90 -17.82
C LYS A 123 -9.61 4.16 -16.56
N ILE A 124 -9.59 4.85 -15.42
CA ILE A 124 -9.85 4.24 -14.11
C ILE A 124 -11.30 3.76 -13.97
N ILE A 125 -12.29 4.54 -14.42
CA ILE A 125 -13.71 4.15 -14.26
C ILE A 125 -14.05 2.90 -15.07
N PRO A 126 -13.76 2.81 -16.38
CA PRO A 126 -13.95 1.57 -17.14
C PRO A 126 -13.20 0.37 -16.54
N PHE A 127 -11.99 0.58 -16.03
CA PHE A 127 -11.24 -0.47 -15.34
C PHE A 127 -11.99 -0.98 -14.09
N ILE A 128 -12.45 -0.08 -13.22
CA ILE A 128 -13.23 -0.42 -12.02
C ILE A 128 -14.53 -1.13 -12.39
N GLN A 129 -15.24 -0.65 -13.42
CA GLN A 129 -16.47 -1.28 -13.93
C GLN A 129 -16.22 -2.71 -14.39
N ALA A 130 -15.15 -2.93 -15.17
CA ALA A 130 -14.79 -4.26 -15.65
C ALA A 130 -14.42 -5.18 -14.48
N LYS A 131 -13.65 -4.68 -13.51
CA LYS A 131 -13.28 -5.44 -12.31
C LYS A 131 -14.50 -5.84 -11.48
N MET A 132 -15.44 -4.94 -11.26
CA MET A 132 -16.70 -5.25 -10.55
C MET A 132 -17.55 -6.32 -11.22
N GLN A 133 -17.54 -6.41 -12.54
CA GLN A 133 -18.27 -7.46 -13.25
C GLN A 133 -17.62 -8.84 -13.08
N THR A 134 -16.30 -8.88 -12.89
CA THR A 134 -15.53 -10.13 -12.78
C THR A 134 -15.25 -10.54 -11.33
N ASN A 135 -15.30 -9.61 -10.39
CA ASN A 135 -14.94 -9.82 -9.00
C ASN A 135 -15.93 -9.05 -8.10
N ASN A 136 -16.41 -9.71 -7.06
CA ASN A 136 -17.36 -9.11 -6.12
C ASN A 136 -16.68 -8.15 -5.13
N ASP A 137 -15.36 -8.22 -4.99
CA ASP A 137 -14.59 -7.38 -4.08
C ASP A 137 -13.44 -6.69 -4.83
N ILE A 138 -13.50 -5.37 -4.90
CA ILE A 138 -12.48 -4.54 -5.55
C ILE A 138 -11.76 -3.61 -4.56
N SER A 139 -11.97 -3.78 -3.25
CA SER A 139 -11.54 -2.85 -2.20
C SER A 139 -10.04 -2.56 -2.25
N GLU A 140 -9.25 -3.55 -2.65
CA GLU A 140 -7.77 -3.53 -2.63
C GLU A 140 -7.14 -3.89 -3.99
N VAL A 141 -7.88 -3.73 -5.09
CA VAL A 141 -7.35 -4.05 -6.43
C VAL A 141 -6.30 -3.03 -6.87
N ALA A 142 -5.25 -3.48 -7.56
CA ALA A 142 -4.26 -2.60 -8.17
C ALA A 142 -4.89 -1.70 -9.25
N LEU A 143 -4.57 -0.40 -9.24
CA LEU A 143 -5.07 0.55 -10.23
C LEU A 143 -4.15 0.60 -11.47
N PRO A 144 -4.69 0.94 -12.66
CA PRO A 144 -3.89 1.00 -13.89
C PRO A 144 -2.80 2.07 -13.88
N ASP A 145 -2.86 3.02 -12.94
CA ASP A 145 -1.86 4.07 -12.75
C ASP A 145 -0.84 3.76 -11.64
N ASP A 146 -0.81 2.55 -11.07
CA ASP A 146 0.14 2.18 -10.00
C ASP A 146 1.61 2.48 -10.36
N GLU A 147 2.03 2.18 -11.60
CA GLU A 147 3.41 2.47 -12.05
C GLU A 147 3.69 3.99 -12.14
N TYR A 148 2.64 4.79 -12.42
CA TYR A 148 2.74 6.24 -12.41
C TYR A 148 2.85 6.77 -10.97
N PHE A 149 2.04 6.21 -10.07
CA PHE A 149 1.88 6.70 -8.71
C PHE A 149 3.06 6.35 -7.80
N TYR A 150 3.49 5.08 -7.79
CA TYR A 150 4.59 4.57 -6.96
C TYR A 150 5.93 4.52 -7.70
N GLY A 151 5.92 4.43 -9.03
CA GLY A 151 7.13 4.13 -9.81
C GLY A 151 7.34 2.63 -10.03
N ALA A 152 8.13 2.30 -11.05
CA ALA A 152 8.22 0.92 -11.57
C ALA A 152 8.85 -0.11 -10.62
N ASN A 153 9.59 0.34 -9.60
CA ASN A 153 10.39 -0.53 -8.73
C ASN A 153 10.08 -0.33 -7.22
N GLU A 154 9.03 0.42 -6.88
CA GLU A 154 8.67 0.66 -5.48
C GLU A 154 7.59 -0.32 -5.01
N ALA A 155 7.66 -0.71 -3.74
CA ALA A 155 6.64 -1.53 -3.11
C ALA A 155 5.32 -0.76 -3.07
N ARG A 156 4.23 -1.44 -3.41
CA ARG A 156 2.90 -0.84 -3.42
C ARG A 156 2.37 -0.76 -1.99
N LEU A 157 1.79 0.38 -1.65
CA LEU A 157 1.02 0.51 -0.42
C LEU A 157 -0.41 -0.01 -0.65
N ALA A 158 -1.05 -0.45 0.45
CA ALA A 158 -2.47 -0.75 0.43
C ALA A 158 -3.27 0.48 -0.05
N PRO A 159 -4.28 0.34 -0.91
CA PRO A 159 -5.04 1.48 -1.41
C PRO A 159 -5.65 2.32 -0.27
N GLY A 160 -5.51 3.63 -0.36
CA GLY A 160 -5.90 4.58 0.71
C GLY A 160 -4.84 4.83 1.80
N LEU A 161 -3.87 3.93 2.02
CA LEU A 161 -2.83 4.10 3.04
C LEU A 161 -1.91 5.30 2.75
N PHE A 162 -1.55 5.51 1.49
CA PHE A 162 -0.68 6.62 1.10
C PHE A 162 -1.22 7.96 1.62
N ASP A 163 -2.53 8.18 1.52
CA ASP A 163 -3.18 9.42 1.94
C ASP A 163 -3.13 9.68 3.45
N GLN A 164 -2.86 8.64 4.25
CA GLN A 164 -2.66 8.74 5.70
C GLN A 164 -1.19 9.00 6.07
N LEU A 165 -0.24 8.51 5.26
CA LEU A 165 1.19 8.63 5.51
C LEU A 165 1.81 9.93 4.98
N VAL A 166 1.16 10.60 4.03
CA VAL A 166 1.68 11.84 3.45
C VAL A 166 1.73 12.96 4.50
N LEU A 167 2.94 13.40 4.85
CA LEU A 167 3.20 14.50 5.78
C LEU A 167 3.64 15.80 5.06
N ASP A 168 3.67 15.80 3.73
CA ASP A 168 4.17 16.93 2.96
C ASP A 168 3.25 18.16 3.09
N SER A 169 3.85 19.30 3.40
CA SER A 169 3.13 20.58 3.39
C SER A 169 2.86 21.01 1.95
N PRO A 170 1.61 21.35 1.61
CA PRO A 170 1.26 21.70 0.24
C PRO A 170 1.97 22.99 -0.18
N ASN A 171 2.34 23.08 -1.45
CA ASN A 171 2.87 24.33 -1.97
C ASN A 171 1.75 25.39 -2.01
N PRO A 172 1.84 26.51 -1.26
CA PRO A 172 0.73 27.47 -1.15
C PRO A 172 0.35 28.17 -2.46
N LEU A 173 1.23 28.12 -3.47
CA LEU A 173 0.95 28.64 -4.81
C LEU A 173 0.33 27.58 -5.73
N HIS A 174 0.43 26.29 -5.37
CA HIS A 174 -0.11 25.21 -6.17
C HIS A 174 -1.62 25.28 -6.21
N VAL A 175 -2.29 25.27 -5.05
CA VAL A 175 -3.76 25.24 -4.96
C VAL A 175 -4.37 26.47 -5.61
N LYS A 176 -3.83 27.66 -5.34
CA LYS A 176 -4.29 28.91 -5.99
C LYS A 176 -4.25 28.83 -7.51
N LYS A 177 -3.17 28.29 -8.09
CA LYS A 177 -3.06 28.12 -9.54
C LYS A 177 -4.00 27.03 -10.06
N LEU A 178 -4.15 25.93 -9.34
CA LEU A 178 -5.06 24.84 -9.67
C LEU A 178 -6.51 25.34 -9.74
N ILE A 179 -6.97 26.09 -8.74
CA ILE A 179 -8.30 26.68 -8.66
C ILE A 179 -8.56 27.69 -9.78
N LYS A 180 -7.53 28.49 -10.13
CA LYS A 180 -7.61 29.39 -11.28
C LYS A 180 -7.83 28.63 -12.59
N LEU A 181 -7.04 27.58 -12.82
CA LEU A 181 -7.18 26.72 -14.02
C LEU A 181 -8.53 26.02 -14.05
N PHE A 182 -9.03 25.55 -12.91
CA PHE A 182 -10.37 24.96 -12.82
C PHE A 182 -11.45 25.98 -13.18
N SER A 183 -11.36 27.20 -12.66
CA SER A 183 -12.29 28.29 -13.02
C SER A 183 -12.25 28.65 -14.50
N GLU A 184 -11.07 28.62 -15.12
CA GLU A 184 -10.88 28.82 -16.56
C GLU A 184 -11.52 27.70 -17.37
N GLN A 185 -11.34 26.43 -16.97
CA GLN A 185 -11.97 25.28 -17.62
C GLN A 185 -13.50 25.33 -17.52
N VAL A 186 -14.05 25.64 -16.34
CA VAL A 186 -15.52 25.73 -16.15
C VAL A 186 -16.13 26.79 -17.09
N LYS A 187 -15.45 27.93 -17.27
CA LYS A 187 -15.91 29.02 -18.16
C LYS A 187 -15.66 28.74 -19.63
N ASN A 188 -14.58 28.04 -19.98
CA ASN A 188 -14.19 27.72 -21.34
C ASN A 188 -13.66 26.28 -21.44
N PRO A 189 -14.55 25.27 -21.55
CA PRO A 189 -14.21 23.85 -21.46
C PRO A 189 -13.62 23.30 -22.77
N GLU A 190 -12.48 23.86 -23.18
CA GLU A 190 -11.71 23.45 -24.35
C GLU A 190 -10.62 22.43 -23.96
N THR A 191 -10.09 21.73 -24.96
CA THR A 191 -9.03 20.73 -24.76
C THR A 191 -7.81 21.30 -24.04
N ASP A 192 -7.42 22.54 -24.36
CA ASP A 192 -6.25 23.19 -23.76
C ASP A 192 -6.47 23.56 -22.29
N SER A 193 -7.66 24.04 -21.90
CA SER A 193 -7.95 24.35 -20.49
C SER A 193 -8.04 23.06 -19.67
N ARG A 194 -8.69 22.01 -20.20
CA ARG A 194 -8.73 20.66 -19.61
C ARG A 194 -7.35 20.05 -19.43
N LYS A 195 -6.50 20.14 -20.44
CA LYS A 195 -5.11 19.69 -20.37
C LYS A 195 -4.35 20.42 -19.26
N ALA A 196 -4.43 21.75 -19.24
CA ALA A 196 -3.71 22.56 -18.26
C ALA A 196 -4.14 22.25 -16.82
N LEU A 197 -5.45 22.08 -16.57
CA LEU A 197 -5.94 21.65 -15.26
C LEU A 197 -5.45 20.24 -14.90
N TYR A 198 -5.60 19.29 -15.82
CA TYR A 198 -5.23 17.89 -15.58
C TYR A 198 -3.74 17.75 -15.27
N GLU A 199 -2.86 18.39 -16.04
CA GLU A 199 -1.42 18.43 -15.77
C GLU A 199 -1.11 19.04 -14.40
N LYS A 200 -1.90 20.03 -13.96
CA LYS A 200 -1.72 20.64 -12.64
C LYS A 200 -2.15 19.69 -11.52
N ILE A 201 -3.25 18.95 -11.69
CA ILE A 201 -3.73 17.96 -10.70
C ILE A 201 -2.68 16.87 -10.49
N ILE A 202 -2.14 16.28 -11.55
CA ILE A 202 -1.19 15.16 -11.44
C ILE A 202 0.23 15.57 -11.03
N PHE A 203 0.48 16.88 -10.88
CA PHE A 203 1.80 17.40 -10.52
C PHE A 203 2.11 17.21 -9.03
N GLU A 204 1.11 17.26 -8.16
CA GLU A 204 1.24 16.99 -6.72
C GLU A 204 0.10 16.06 -6.28
N TYR A 205 0.36 15.20 -5.30
CA TYR A 205 -0.65 14.28 -4.77
C TYR A 205 -1.79 15.01 -4.06
N ILE A 206 -3.05 14.69 -4.38
CA ILE A 206 -4.23 15.36 -3.77
C ILE A 206 -4.21 15.25 -2.24
N ALA A 207 -3.67 14.17 -1.70
CA ALA A 207 -3.56 13.94 -0.26
C ALA A 207 -2.84 15.07 0.49
N SER A 208 -1.80 15.69 -0.09
CA SER A 208 -1.00 16.72 0.58
C SER A 208 -1.71 18.08 0.67
N TYR A 209 -2.62 18.40 -0.27
CA TYR A 209 -3.31 19.69 -0.34
C TYR A 209 -4.84 19.61 -0.26
N ARG A 210 -5.41 18.44 0.04
CA ARG A 210 -6.86 18.19 0.09
C ARG A 210 -7.64 19.24 0.89
N ASN A 211 -7.19 19.57 2.10
CA ASN A 211 -7.92 20.49 2.98
C ASN A 211 -7.95 21.91 2.41
N GLU A 212 -6.80 22.42 1.94
CA GLU A 212 -6.73 23.74 1.30
C GLU A 212 -7.55 23.76 0.00
N LEU A 213 -7.55 22.68 -0.78
CA LEU A 213 -8.39 22.55 -1.96
C LEU A 213 -9.88 22.68 -1.63
N ILE A 214 -10.37 21.95 -0.62
CA ILE A 214 -11.77 22.01 -0.17
C ILE A 214 -12.12 23.46 0.23
N GLU A 215 -11.29 24.11 1.04
CA GLU A 215 -11.51 25.50 1.46
C GLU A 215 -11.58 26.48 0.27
N GLN A 216 -10.70 26.32 -0.71
CA GLN A 216 -10.67 27.21 -1.88
C GLN A 216 -11.83 26.96 -2.84
N VAL A 217 -12.24 25.71 -3.07
CA VAL A 217 -13.40 25.40 -3.92
C VAL A 217 -14.68 25.94 -3.29
N GLN A 218 -14.83 25.85 -1.96
CA GLN A 218 -15.98 26.39 -1.24
C GLN A 218 -16.16 27.91 -1.43
N GLN A 219 -15.06 28.64 -1.66
CA GLN A 219 -15.07 30.09 -1.88
C GLN A 219 -15.34 30.49 -3.34
N LEU A 220 -15.42 29.54 -4.26
CA LEU A 220 -15.65 29.84 -5.67
C LEU A 220 -17.08 30.30 -5.93
N THR A 221 -17.20 31.35 -6.72
CA THR A 221 -18.48 31.82 -7.29
C THR A 221 -18.59 31.34 -8.74
N LEU A 222 -18.79 30.04 -8.91
CA LEU A 222 -19.03 29.41 -10.21
C LEU A 222 -20.43 28.79 -10.25
N ASP A 223 -20.96 28.59 -11.45
CA ASP A 223 -22.24 27.90 -11.63
C ASP A 223 -22.08 26.41 -11.27
N GLU A 224 -23.00 25.91 -10.44
CA GLU A 224 -22.97 24.54 -9.93
C GLU A 224 -23.09 23.50 -11.05
N ALA A 225 -23.94 23.74 -12.04
CA ALA A 225 -24.16 22.81 -13.14
C ALA A 225 -22.94 22.75 -14.08
N ASP A 226 -22.27 23.88 -14.31
CA ASP A 226 -21.03 23.93 -15.07
C ASP A 226 -19.88 23.24 -14.33
N MET A 227 -19.74 23.46 -13.01
CA MET A 227 -18.77 22.74 -12.17
C MET A 227 -18.99 21.23 -12.23
N LYS A 228 -20.24 20.80 -12.06
CA LYS A 228 -20.64 19.39 -12.11
C LYS A 228 -20.31 18.76 -13.47
N ARG A 229 -20.64 19.45 -14.57
CA ARG A 229 -20.33 18.98 -15.93
C ARG A 229 -18.83 18.73 -16.12
N GLU A 230 -17.99 19.66 -15.67
CA GLU A 230 -16.53 19.50 -15.82
C GLU A 230 -15.95 18.44 -14.88
N ALA A 231 -16.48 18.28 -13.67
CA ALA A 231 -16.08 17.19 -12.79
C ALA A 231 -16.42 15.82 -13.38
N LEU A 232 -17.62 15.65 -13.96
CA LEU A 232 -18.02 14.42 -14.65
C LEU A 232 -17.15 14.16 -15.89
N TRP A 233 -16.80 15.22 -16.63
CA TRP A 233 -15.88 15.09 -17.75
C TRP A 233 -14.51 14.58 -17.31
N LEU A 234 -13.96 15.12 -16.22
CA LEU A 234 -12.70 14.64 -15.63
C LEU A 234 -12.81 13.17 -15.23
N LEU A 235 -13.88 12.76 -14.56
CA LEU A 235 -14.13 11.37 -14.19
C LEU A 235 -14.12 10.44 -15.42
N GLU A 236 -14.84 10.80 -16.49
CA GLU A 236 -14.93 10.01 -17.72
C GLU A 236 -13.57 9.87 -18.44
N HIS A 237 -12.64 10.80 -18.23
CA HIS A 237 -11.34 10.85 -18.91
C HIS A 237 -10.15 10.55 -18.01
N ALA A 238 -10.36 10.31 -16.72
CA ALA A 238 -9.30 10.12 -15.75
C ALA A 238 -8.55 8.80 -15.99
N ALA A 239 -7.25 8.94 -16.24
CA ALA A 239 -6.27 7.86 -16.26
C ALA A 239 -5.32 7.88 -15.05
N HIS A 240 -5.48 8.86 -14.15
CA HIS A 240 -4.70 8.97 -12.91
C HIS A 240 -5.64 9.19 -11.72
N ARG A 241 -5.34 8.56 -10.59
CA ARG A 241 -6.21 8.52 -9.41
C ARG A 241 -6.43 9.89 -8.79
N ASP A 242 -5.43 10.77 -8.81
CA ASP A 242 -5.57 12.14 -8.29
C ASP A 242 -6.58 12.97 -9.09
N VAL A 243 -6.76 12.69 -10.39
CA VAL A 243 -7.82 13.34 -11.19
C VAL A 243 -9.20 12.84 -10.79
N VAL A 244 -9.33 11.55 -10.49
CA VAL A 244 -10.57 10.98 -9.93
C VAL A 244 -10.88 11.62 -8.58
N LYS A 245 -9.91 11.66 -7.66
CA LYS A 245 -10.04 12.28 -6.33
C LYS A 245 -10.45 13.75 -6.43
N PHE A 246 -9.76 14.54 -7.27
CA PHE A 246 -10.10 15.94 -7.52
C PHE A 246 -11.55 16.11 -8.00
N ALA A 247 -11.95 15.32 -9.00
CA ALA A 247 -13.30 15.41 -9.55
C ALA A 247 -14.38 15.04 -8.53
N ILE A 248 -14.15 14.02 -7.69
CA ILE A 248 -15.06 13.66 -6.60
C ILE A 248 -15.17 14.80 -5.57
N ILE A 249 -14.07 15.44 -5.20
CA ILE A 249 -14.09 16.61 -4.29
C ILE A 249 -14.97 17.72 -4.89
N VAL A 250 -14.79 18.05 -6.17
CA VAL A 250 -15.60 19.07 -6.83
C VAL A 250 -17.08 18.68 -6.84
N LEU A 251 -17.41 17.42 -7.12
CA LEU A 251 -18.80 16.93 -7.06
C LEU A 251 -19.42 17.09 -5.67
N GLY A 252 -18.63 17.02 -4.59
CA GLY A 252 -19.11 17.28 -3.23
C GLY A 252 -19.62 18.70 -3.00
N PHE A 253 -19.27 19.66 -3.86
CA PHE A 253 -19.81 21.02 -3.84
C PHE A 253 -21.00 21.21 -4.79
N THR A 254 -21.55 20.13 -5.33
CA THR A 254 -22.68 20.14 -6.27
C THR A 254 -23.74 19.12 -5.84
N ASN A 255 -24.95 19.25 -6.36
CA ASN A 255 -25.98 18.22 -6.23
C ASN A 255 -25.62 17.02 -7.10
N CYS A 256 -25.06 15.98 -6.49
CA CYS A 256 -24.64 14.75 -7.15
C CYS A 256 -25.57 13.55 -6.89
N GLU A 257 -26.82 13.81 -6.47
CA GLU A 257 -27.84 12.78 -6.19
C GLU A 257 -28.04 11.79 -7.36
N GLU A 258 -28.06 12.28 -8.59
CA GLU A 258 -28.24 11.45 -9.79
C GLU A 258 -27.01 10.60 -10.17
N HIS A 259 -25.87 10.84 -9.53
CA HIS A 259 -24.61 10.11 -9.76
C HIS A 259 -24.23 9.21 -8.59
N LYS A 260 -25.16 8.94 -7.67
CA LYS A 260 -24.94 8.06 -6.53
C LYS A 260 -24.39 6.69 -6.90
N ASP A 261 -24.90 6.07 -7.96
CA ASP A 261 -24.44 4.74 -8.39
C ASP A 261 -22.99 4.77 -8.90
N LEU A 262 -22.60 5.84 -9.61
CA LEU A 262 -21.22 6.05 -10.05
C LEU A 262 -20.29 6.29 -8.86
N LEU A 263 -20.71 7.12 -7.92
CA LEU A 263 -19.96 7.38 -6.69
C LEU A 263 -19.85 6.11 -5.85
N PHE A 264 -20.91 5.31 -5.74
CA PHE A 264 -20.91 4.03 -5.02
C PHE A 264 -19.92 3.05 -5.64
N LEU A 265 -19.92 2.94 -6.98
CA LEU A 265 -18.95 2.14 -7.71
C LEU A 265 -17.50 2.54 -7.38
N LEU A 266 -17.21 3.84 -7.33
CA LEU A 266 -15.89 4.35 -6.97
C LEU A 266 -15.56 4.08 -5.49
N ALA A 267 -16.52 4.28 -4.60
CA ALA A 267 -16.35 4.09 -3.15
C ALA A 267 -16.07 2.64 -2.76
N MET A 268 -16.41 1.68 -3.61
CA MET A 268 -16.06 0.28 -3.40
C MET A 268 -14.55 0.00 -3.49
N HIS A 269 -13.75 0.96 -3.95
CA HIS A 269 -12.29 0.88 -3.95
C HIS A 269 -11.72 1.79 -2.84
N SER A 270 -10.83 1.25 -1.99
CA SER A 270 -10.35 1.97 -0.79
C SER A 270 -9.69 3.32 -1.11
N GLU A 271 -8.96 3.40 -2.23
CA GLU A 271 -8.32 4.64 -2.72
C GLU A 271 -9.28 5.83 -2.87
N PHE A 272 -10.54 5.59 -3.26
CA PHE A 272 -11.52 6.64 -3.53
C PHE A 272 -12.55 6.79 -2.42
N THR A 273 -12.59 5.83 -1.49
CA THR A 273 -13.60 5.79 -0.43
C THR A 273 -13.70 7.10 0.36
N PRO A 274 -12.61 7.66 0.93
CA PRO A 274 -12.70 8.90 1.72
C PRO A 274 -13.27 10.09 0.93
N TYR A 275 -12.91 10.18 -0.35
CA TYR A 275 -13.36 11.25 -1.24
C TYR A 275 -14.84 11.13 -1.57
N VAL A 276 -15.32 9.90 -1.84
CA VAL A 276 -16.75 9.68 -2.08
C VAL A 276 -17.57 9.94 -0.82
N LEU A 277 -17.08 9.54 0.36
CA LEU A 277 -17.74 9.84 1.63
C LEU A 277 -17.92 11.36 1.81
N PHE A 278 -16.89 12.16 1.49
CA PHE A 278 -17.00 13.61 1.44
C PHE A 278 -18.09 14.06 0.45
N ALA A 279 -18.07 13.55 -0.79
CA ALA A 279 -19.03 13.96 -1.82
C ALA A 279 -20.48 13.62 -1.44
N TRP A 280 -20.73 12.43 -0.88
CA TRP A 280 -22.06 12.04 -0.40
C TRP A 280 -22.56 12.93 0.74
N LYS A 281 -21.72 13.20 1.74
CA LYS A 281 -22.12 14.02 2.90
C LYS A 281 -22.52 15.44 2.51
N ASN A 282 -21.89 16.00 1.48
CA ASN A 282 -22.12 17.39 1.08
C ASN A 282 -23.08 17.55 -0.11
N GLY A 283 -23.09 16.60 -1.03
CA GLY A 283 -23.80 16.71 -2.32
C GLY A 283 -24.98 15.77 -2.49
N THR A 284 -25.37 14.98 -1.47
CA THR A 284 -26.47 14.02 -1.56
C THR A 284 -27.35 13.98 -0.31
N ASN A 285 -28.56 13.42 -0.46
CA ASN A 285 -29.45 13.11 0.66
C ASN A 285 -29.18 11.69 1.19
N HIS A 286 -29.51 11.42 2.46
CA HIS A 286 -29.41 10.07 3.04
C HIS A 286 -28.02 9.44 2.89
N ALA A 287 -26.97 10.25 3.09
CA ALA A 287 -25.59 9.79 2.97
C ALA A 287 -25.29 8.68 3.99
N ASN A 288 -25.82 8.78 5.22
CA ASN A 288 -25.52 7.81 6.28
C ASN A 288 -25.92 6.38 5.92
N GLU A 289 -27.05 6.20 5.24
CA GLU A 289 -27.55 4.91 4.77
C GLU A 289 -26.64 4.30 3.69
N GLN A 290 -26.06 5.14 2.82
CA GLN A 290 -25.07 4.70 1.83
C GLN A 290 -23.74 4.32 2.49
N ILE A 291 -23.29 5.13 3.45
CA ILE A 291 -22.09 4.85 4.25
C ILE A 291 -22.25 3.55 5.01
N TRP A 292 -23.44 3.30 5.57
CA TRP A 292 -23.76 2.06 6.28
C TRP A 292 -23.63 0.83 5.39
N LYS A 293 -24.25 0.89 4.21
CA LYS A 293 -24.14 -0.16 3.20
C LYS A 293 -22.68 -0.37 2.77
N LEU A 294 -21.93 0.71 2.58
CA LEU A 294 -20.53 0.64 2.17
C LEU A 294 -19.65 -0.02 3.25
N ALA A 295 -19.87 0.30 4.52
CA ALA A 295 -19.12 -0.27 5.64
C ALA A 295 -19.25 -1.81 5.75
N HIS A 296 -20.34 -2.39 5.24
CA HIS A 296 -20.52 -3.85 5.16
C HIS A 296 -19.74 -4.49 4.02
N LEU A 297 -19.55 -3.76 2.93
CA LEU A 297 -19.07 -4.31 1.66
C LEU A 297 -17.58 -4.05 1.43
N ASN A 298 -17.05 -2.99 2.01
CA ASN A 298 -15.67 -2.56 1.84
C ASN A 298 -14.74 -3.29 2.83
N LYS A 299 -13.44 -3.25 2.55
CA LYS A 299 -12.37 -3.82 3.40
C LYS A 299 -11.20 -2.86 3.52
N GLY A 300 -10.24 -3.17 4.40
CA GLY A 300 -9.03 -2.38 4.58
C GLY A 300 -9.36 -0.92 4.89
N TYR A 301 -8.57 0.01 4.34
CA TYR A 301 -8.71 1.44 4.63
C TYR A 301 -10.04 2.04 4.14
N GLY A 302 -10.70 1.44 3.14
CA GLY A 302 -12.04 1.83 2.72
C GLY A 302 -13.09 1.57 3.81
N LYS A 303 -13.01 0.41 4.49
CA LYS A 303 -13.88 0.08 5.63
C LYS A 303 -13.60 0.99 6.82
N VAL A 304 -12.33 1.24 7.14
CA VAL A 304 -11.91 2.19 8.19
C VAL A 304 -12.55 3.56 7.95
N ALA A 305 -12.35 4.15 6.77
CA ALA A 305 -12.91 5.44 6.42
C ALA A 305 -14.46 5.45 6.48
N ALA A 306 -15.13 4.39 6.01
CA ALA A 306 -16.58 4.29 6.08
C ALA A 306 -17.09 4.27 7.52
N ILE A 307 -16.47 3.48 8.41
CA ILE A 307 -16.84 3.39 9.82
C ILE A 307 -16.53 4.70 10.55
N GLU A 308 -15.41 5.36 10.28
CA GLU A 308 -15.08 6.69 10.81
C GLU A 308 -16.10 7.77 10.42
N GLN A 309 -16.72 7.65 9.24
CA GLN A 309 -17.69 8.62 8.77
C GLN A 309 -19.16 8.23 9.06
N LEU A 310 -19.42 6.98 9.43
CA LEU A 310 -20.74 6.47 9.79
C LEU A 310 -21.26 7.12 11.08
N GLU A 311 -22.52 7.55 11.07
CA GLU A 311 -23.23 7.96 12.28
C GLU A 311 -24.12 6.81 12.76
N ALA A 312 -23.73 6.16 13.87
CA ALA A 312 -24.44 5.03 14.46
C ALA A 312 -25.69 5.50 15.22
N ARG A 313 -26.75 5.82 14.48
CA ARG A 313 -27.98 6.42 15.02
C ARG A 313 -28.99 5.41 15.56
N THR A 314 -28.87 4.13 15.18
CA THR A 314 -29.82 3.08 15.57
C THR A 314 -29.15 2.03 16.47
N PRO A 315 -29.91 1.33 17.33
CA PRO A 315 -29.38 0.20 18.09
C PRO A 315 -28.77 -0.89 17.21
N GLU A 316 -29.34 -1.13 16.03
CA GLU A 316 -28.82 -2.09 15.04
C GLU A 316 -27.42 -1.69 14.55
N MET A 317 -27.20 -0.42 14.20
CA MET A 317 -25.90 0.06 13.76
C MET A 317 -24.85 -0.06 14.87
N LYS A 318 -25.23 0.32 16.09
CA LYS A 318 -24.36 0.23 17.27
C LYS A 318 -23.97 -1.22 17.56
N TYR A 319 -24.95 -2.13 17.60
CA TYR A 319 -24.71 -3.55 17.83
C TYR A 319 -23.80 -4.14 16.76
N TRP A 320 -24.07 -3.89 15.47
CA TRP A 320 -23.23 -4.38 14.37
C TRP A 320 -21.80 -3.84 14.43
N LEU A 321 -21.57 -2.60 14.86
CA LEU A 321 -20.20 -2.10 15.05
C LEU A 321 -19.44 -2.94 16.09
N LEU A 322 -20.13 -3.41 17.14
CA LEU A 322 -19.55 -4.22 18.20
C LEU A 322 -19.30 -5.68 17.79
N ILE A 323 -20.04 -6.23 16.82
CA ILE A 323 -19.95 -7.66 16.46
C ILE A 323 -19.37 -7.95 15.07
N GLU A 324 -19.40 -6.98 14.15
CA GLU A 324 -18.99 -7.14 12.74
C GLU A 324 -18.13 -5.96 12.23
N GLY A 325 -18.31 -4.76 12.80
CA GLY A 325 -17.61 -3.55 12.39
C GLY A 325 -16.09 -3.70 12.45
N TYR A 326 -15.58 -4.30 13.53
CA TYR A 326 -14.14 -4.51 13.73
C TYR A 326 -13.52 -5.59 12.85
N LYS A 327 -14.33 -6.48 12.23
CA LYS A 327 -13.83 -7.64 11.49
C LYS A 327 -13.17 -7.21 10.18
N ASP A 328 -11.86 -7.05 10.23
CA ASP A 328 -10.97 -6.77 9.11
C ASP A 328 -9.53 -7.09 9.56
N ARG A 329 -8.58 -7.17 8.61
CA ARG A 329 -7.14 -7.27 8.95
C ARG A 329 -6.64 -6.02 9.69
N LEU A 330 -7.35 -4.90 9.59
CA LEU A 330 -7.06 -3.64 10.27
C LEU A 330 -7.84 -3.48 11.60
N LEU A 331 -8.01 -4.55 12.39
CA LEU A 331 -8.68 -4.50 13.70
C LEU A 331 -8.17 -3.33 14.56
N HIS A 332 -6.86 -3.11 14.60
CA HIS A 332 -6.25 -2.07 15.42
C HIS A 332 -6.72 -0.66 15.03
N GLU A 333 -6.93 -0.39 13.74
CA GLU A 333 -7.49 0.88 13.24
C GLU A 333 -8.99 1.04 13.55
N LEU A 334 -9.70 -0.07 13.72
CA LEU A 334 -11.15 -0.10 13.88
C LEU A 334 -11.61 -0.14 15.34
N ALA A 335 -10.81 -0.70 16.25
CA ALA A 335 -11.20 -1.03 17.61
C ALA A 335 -11.74 0.18 18.38
N TYR A 336 -10.99 1.29 18.40
CA TYR A 336 -11.40 2.52 19.10
C TYR A 336 -12.70 3.10 18.56
N THR A 337 -12.81 3.20 17.24
CA THR A 337 -14.00 3.77 16.59
C THR A 337 -15.22 2.88 16.78
N CYS A 338 -15.07 1.55 16.70
CA CYS A 338 -16.14 0.59 16.95
C CYS A 338 -16.58 0.63 18.43
N ALA A 339 -15.64 0.67 19.37
CA ALA A 339 -15.95 0.79 20.81
C ALA A 339 -16.75 2.05 21.12
N THR A 340 -16.32 3.18 20.55
CA THR A 340 -16.90 4.49 20.83
C THR A 340 -18.27 4.65 20.16
N LYS A 341 -18.37 4.36 18.87
CA LYS A 341 -19.63 4.52 18.11
C LYS A 341 -20.63 3.41 18.38
N GLY A 342 -20.16 2.22 18.72
CA GLY A 342 -20.98 1.11 19.17
C GLY A 342 -21.48 1.25 20.60
N GLU A 343 -20.96 2.23 21.37
CA GLU A 343 -21.25 2.42 22.79
C GLU A 343 -20.98 1.13 23.59
N LEU A 344 -19.76 0.60 23.47
CA LEU A 344 -19.34 -0.65 24.13
C LEU A 344 -19.57 -0.62 25.65
N ASP A 345 -19.35 0.53 26.28
CA ASP A 345 -19.62 0.76 27.71
C ASP A 345 -21.09 0.56 28.06
N VAL A 346 -22.00 1.09 27.24
CA VAL A 346 -23.45 0.92 27.41
C VAL A 346 -23.84 -0.54 27.19
N ALA A 347 -23.33 -1.16 26.12
CA ALA A 347 -23.64 -2.55 25.79
C ALA A 347 -23.20 -3.54 26.88
N LEU A 348 -22.03 -3.31 27.51
CA LEU A 348 -21.54 -4.13 28.61
C LEU A 348 -22.18 -3.81 29.97
N TYR A 349 -22.86 -2.66 30.11
CA TYR A 349 -23.55 -2.28 31.35
C TYR A 349 -24.80 -3.14 31.62
N GLU A 350 -25.39 -3.76 30.59
CA GLU A 350 -26.50 -4.69 30.73
C GLU A 350 -26.18 -5.86 31.66
N ASP A 351 -27.17 -6.34 32.42
CA ASP A 351 -27.02 -7.42 33.39
C ASP A 351 -26.52 -8.73 32.76
N THR A 352 -26.94 -9.00 31.53
CA THR A 352 -26.53 -10.16 30.74
C THR A 352 -26.35 -9.78 29.28
N ILE A 353 -25.36 -10.38 28.61
CA ILE A 353 -25.11 -10.19 27.18
C ILE A 353 -25.08 -11.53 26.43
N SER A 354 -25.26 -11.47 25.10
CA SER A 354 -25.08 -12.62 24.21
C SER A 354 -23.60 -13.02 24.11
N LYS A 355 -23.33 -14.28 23.75
CA LYS A 355 -21.97 -14.74 23.45
C LYS A 355 -21.37 -13.98 22.27
N GLU A 356 -22.18 -13.71 21.23
CA GLU A 356 -21.76 -12.92 20.07
C GLU A 356 -21.27 -11.51 20.45
N LEU A 357 -21.99 -10.81 21.35
CA LEU A 357 -21.54 -9.50 21.84
C LEU A 357 -20.28 -9.62 22.71
N TYR A 358 -20.18 -10.66 23.54
CA TYR A 358 -18.98 -10.91 24.34
C TYR A 358 -17.76 -11.17 23.44
N ASP A 359 -17.91 -11.94 22.36
CA ASP A 359 -16.81 -12.24 21.42
C ASP A 359 -16.42 -10.97 20.63
N GLY A 360 -17.39 -10.16 20.23
CA GLY A 360 -17.13 -8.86 19.62
C GLY A 360 -16.39 -7.90 20.56
N ALA A 361 -16.86 -7.79 21.80
CA ALA A 361 -16.18 -7.02 22.85
C ALA A 361 -14.78 -7.55 23.13
N SER A 362 -14.58 -8.87 23.10
CA SER A 362 -13.28 -9.54 23.28
C SER A 362 -12.28 -9.08 22.22
N CYS A 363 -12.67 -9.04 20.95
CA CYS A 363 -11.81 -8.56 19.86
C CYS A 363 -11.53 -7.06 19.97
N ILE A 364 -12.55 -6.24 20.26
CA ILE A 364 -12.39 -4.79 20.39
C ILE A 364 -11.47 -4.44 21.56
N ILE A 365 -11.63 -5.08 22.72
CA ILE A 365 -10.77 -4.86 23.89
C ILE A 365 -9.33 -5.29 23.59
N GLN A 366 -9.11 -6.40 22.89
CA GLN A 366 -7.77 -6.78 22.43
C GLN A 366 -7.15 -5.72 21.53
N GLY A 367 -7.92 -5.17 20.58
CA GLY A 367 -7.46 -4.08 19.72
C GLY A 367 -7.10 -2.82 20.50
N LEU A 368 -7.91 -2.44 21.50
CA LEU A 368 -7.67 -1.31 22.40
C LEU A 368 -6.43 -1.51 23.30
N LEU A 369 -6.12 -2.75 23.66
CA LEU A 369 -4.96 -3.09 24.51
C LEU A 369 -3.65 -3.23 23.71
N SER A 370 -3.68 -3.04 22.38
CA SER A 370 -2.47 -3.09 21.56
C SER A 370 -1.59 -1.86 21.81
N GLU A 371 -0.29 -2.05 22.02
CA GLU A 371 0.67 -0.99 22.35
C GLU A 371 1.05 -0.10 21.14
N GLU A 372 0.68 -0.52 19.94
CA GLU A 372 1.15 0.09 18.68
C GLU A 372 0.29 1.26 18.18
N MET A 373 -0.81 1.59 18.88
CA MET A 373 -1.82 2.53 18.37
C MET A 373 -1.78 3.88 19.08
N MET A 374 -2.01 4.97 18.32
CA MET A 374 -2.18 6.32 18.88
C MET A 374 -3.47 6.46 19.71
N GLN A 375 -4.47 5.59 19.52
CA GLN A 375 -5.72 5.58 20.27
C GLN A 375 -6.02 4.16 20.74
N GLY A 376 -5.71 3.88 22.01
CA GLY A 376 -5.95 2.61 22.67
C GLY A 376 -6.86 2.75 23.88
N ILE A 377 -6.69 1.82 24.82
CA ILE A 377 -7.50 1.74 26.04
C ILE A 377 -7.29 2.96 26.95
N ASN A 378 -6.13 3.61 26.89
CA ASN A 378 -5.84 4.78 27.73
C ASN A 378 -6.61 6.02 27.26
N GLU A 379 -6.92 6.14 25.98
CA GLU A 379 -7.68 7.24 25.37
C GLU A 379 -9.19 6.98 25.38
N TYR A 380 -9.62 5.78 25.78
CA TYR A 380 -11.02 5.41 25.83
C TYR A 380 -11.65 5.84 27.16
N ALA A 381 -12.61 6.77 27.11
CA ALA A 381 -13.16 7.46 28.28
C ALA A 381 -13.77 6.52 29.35
N TYR A 382 -14.25 5.34 28.95
CA TYR A 382 -14.93 4.39 29.83
C TYR A 382 -14.10 3.13 30.10
N ALA A 383 -12.77 3.20 29.92
CA ALA A 383 -11.87 2.05 29.99
C ALA A 383 -12.05 1.20 31.25
N SER A 384 -12.00 1.82 32.44
CA SER A 384 -12.20 1.09 33.70
C SER A 384 -13.53 0.34 33.76
N SER A 385 -14.62 1.02 33.37
CA SER A 385 -15.97 0.45 33.39
C SER A 385 -16.08 -0.72 32.43
N VAL A 386 -15.61 -0.56 31.19
CA VAL A 386 -15.62 -1.60 30.15
C VAL A 386 -14.84 -2.82 30.60
N LEU A 387 -13.60 -2.66 31.10
CA LEU A 387 -12.80 -3.80 31.56
C LEU A 387 -13.46 -4.50 32.76
N SER A 388 -13.99 -3.75 33.72
CA SER A 388 -14.69 -4.33 34.88
C SER A 388 -15.96 -5.09 34.48
N ARG A 389 -16.80 -4.51 33.61
CA ARG A 389 -18.02 -5.16 33.10
C ARG A 389 -17.72 -6.36 32.22
N PHE A 390 -16.68 -6.29 31.39
CA PHE A 390 -16.23 -7.41 30.58
C PHE A 390 -15.85 -8.61 31.46
N ILE A 391 -15.04 -8.40 32.51
CA ILE A 391 -14.67 -9.45 33.48
C ILE A 391 -15.90 -10.01 34.20
N HIS A 392 -16.88 -9.16 34.54
CA HIS A 392 -18.14 -9.64 35.10
C HIS A 392 -18.85 -10.62 34.17
N HIS A 393 -18.95 -10.30 32.88
CA HIS A 393 -19.58 -11.16 31.87
C HIS A 393 -18.75 -12.41 31.55
N ALA A 394 -17.43 -12.34 31.67
CA ALA A 394 -16.52 -13.48 31.48
C ALA A 394 -16.86 -14.66 32.41
N LYS A 395 -17.51 -14.43 33.56
CA LYS A 395 -17.97 -15.50 34.47
C LYS A 395 -18.88 -16.52 33.80
N ASN A 396 -19.66 -16.08 32.82
CA ASN A 396 -20.62 -16.92 32.09
C ASN A 396 -20.15 -17.27 30.68
N HIS A 397 -19.22 -16.49 30.12
CA HIS A 397 -18.82 -16.59 28.71
C HIS A 397 -17.38 -17.07 28.48
N CYS A 398 -16.51 -17.04 29.49
CA CYS A 398 -15.13 -17.49 29.38
C CYS A 398 -15.04 -19.02 29.50
N ILE A 399 -15.06 -19.68 28.36
CA ILE A 399 -15.13 -21.14 28.27
C ILE A 399 -13.94 -21.70 27.48
N THR A 400 -13.42 -20.96 26.50
CA THR A 400 -12.31 -21.41 25.64
C THR A 400 -10.99 -20.70 25.95
N LEU A 401 -9.89 -21.17 25.35
CA LEU A 401 -8.58 -20.52 25.48
C LEU A 401 -8.58 -19.12 24.86
N GLU A 402 -9.31 -18.92 23.76
CA GLU A 402 -9.50 -17.62 23.12
C GLU A 402 -10.17 -16.61 24.07
N ASP A 403 -11.17 -17.06 24.84
CA ASP A 403 -11.80 -16.20 25.84
C ASP A 403 -10.81 -15.85 26.96
N PHE A 404 -10.06 -16.83 27.44
CA PHE A 404 -9.08 -16.64 28.51
C PHE A 404 -7.89 -15.80 28.08
N TYR A 405 -7.52 -15.83 26.79
CA TYR A 405 -6.48 -14.99 26.23
C TYR A 405 -6.74 -13.50 26.46
N VAL A 406 -7.99 -13.06 26.35
CA VAL A 406 -8.37 -11.67 26.63
C VAL A 406 -8.20 -11.34 28.10
N ILE A 407 -8.52 -12.28 29.01
CA ILE A 407 -8.26 -12.13 30.44
C ILE A 407 -6.77 -11.96 30.72
N ILE A 408 -5.90 -12.73 30.04
CA ILE A 408 -4.45 -12.57 30.14
C ILE A 408 -4.00 -11.19 29.62
N LYS A 409 -4.53 -10.72 28.49
CA LYS A 409 -4.20 -9.38 27.95
C LYS A 409 -4.58 -8.27 28.92
N ILE A 410 -5.77 -8.36 29.54
CA ILE A 410 -6.19 -7.41 30.58
C ILE A 410 -5.25 -7.52 31.80
N LYS A 411 -4.86 -8.74 32.20
CA LYS A 411 -3.90 -8.91 33.31
C LYS A 411 -2.55 -8.27 33.02
N LYS A 412 -1.98 -8.50 31.83
CA LYS A 412 -0.72 -7.87 31.39
C LYS A 412 -0.81 -6.34 31.46
N PHE A 413 -1.92 -5.76 31.00
CA PHE A 413 -2.16 -4.31 31.11
C PHE A 413 -2.22 -3.82 32.56
N ILE A 414 -2.86 -4.57 33.46
CA ILE A 414 -2.97 -4.27 34.90
C ILE A 414 -1.64 -4.40 35.64
N ASP A 415 -0.79 -5.32 35.20
CA ASP A 415 0.53 -5.61 35.75
C ASP A 415 1.65 -4.74 35.19
N ALA A 416 1.32 -3.78 34.32
CA ALA A 416 2.29 -2.79 33.85
C ALA A 416 3.04 -2.14 35.04
N ASP A 417 4.26 -1.68 34.78
CA ASP A 417 5.14 -1.11 35.80
C ASP A 417 4.47 0.05 36.55
N GLU A 418 4.86 0.25 37.82
CA GLU A 418 4.26 1.30 38.65
C GLU A 418 4.45 2.70 38.07
N ASP A 419 5.55 2.96 37.35
CA ASP A 419 5.79 4.23 36.69
C ASP A 419 4.72 4.52 35.61
N ILE A 420 4.36 3.51 34.81
CA ILE A 420 3.27 3.58 33.83
C ILE A 420 1.94 3.86 34.55
N TRP A 421 1.71 3.24 35.70
CA TRP A 421 0.49 3.49 36.47
C TRP A 421 0.44 4.87 37.12
N GLN A 422 1.58 5.43 37.54
CA GLN A 422 1.60 6.82 38.00
C GLN A 422 1.14 7.77 36.90
N GLU A 423 1.58 7.55 35.66
CA GLU A 423 1.09 8.33 34.50
C GLU A 423 -0.40 8.16 34.29
N ARG A 424 -0.90 6.92 34.23
CA ARG A 424 -2.33 6.63 34.06
C ARG A 424 -3.20 7.26 35.15
N PHE A 425 -2.71 7.30 36.40
CA PHE A 425 -3.43 7.93 37.52
C PHE A 425 -3.44 9.46 37.49
N MET A 426 -2.48 10.08 36.80
CA MET A 426 -2.50 11.54 36.56
C MET A 426 -3.52 11.93 35.48
N GLU A 427 -3.97 10.97 34.68
CA GLU A 427 -4.96 11.17 33.62
C GLU A 427 -6.37 10.79 34.07
N GLN A 428 -6.91 9.67 33.57
CA GLN A 428 -8.31 9.28 33.80
C GLN A 428 -8.51 8.14 34.79
N TRP A 429 -7.46 7.39 35.15
CA TRP A 429 -7.57 6.21 36.01
C TRP A 429 -7.50 6.54 37.50
N LYS A 430 -8.17 5.74 38.32
CA LYS A 430 -8.06 5.81 39.79
C LYS A 430 -7.47 4.52 40.38
N PRO A 431 -6.72 4.59 41.51
CA PRO A 431 -6.12 3.41 42.12
C PRO A 431 -7.12 2.29 42.46
N HIS A 432 -8.32 2.64 42.91
CA HIS A 432 -9.34 1.64 43.24
C HIS A 432 -9.89 0.93 41.99
N GLU A 433 -9.91 1.58 40.83
CA GLU A 433 -10.36 0.99 39.56
C GLU A 433 -9.40 -0.12 39.11
N ARG A 434 -8.08 0.14 39.15
CA ARG A 434 -7.04 -0.88 38.91
C ARG A 434 -7.21 -2.06 39.86
N ASN A 435 -7.38 -1.79 41.15
CA ASN A 435 -7.52 -2.84 42.17
C ASN A 435 -8.78 -3.70 41.97
N LEU A 436 -9.91 -3.10 41.60
CA LEU A 436 -11.15 -3.83 41.33
C LEU A 436 -10.99 -4.78 40.14
N ILE A 437 -10.36 -4.32 39.06
CA ILE A 437 -10.07 -5.15 37.88
C ILE A 437 -9.10 -6.28 38.28
N ALA A 438 -7.99 -5.96 38.97
CA ALA A 438 -7.01 -6.94 39.43
C ALA A 438 -7.62 -8.05 40.30
N GLN A 439 -8.58 -7.70 41.17
CA GLN A 439 -9.33 -8.64 42.00
C GLN A 439 -10.27 -9.51 41.16
N GLY A 440 -11.01 -8.92 40.22
CA GLY A 440 -11.94 -9.65 39.35
C GLY A 440 -11.24 -10.69 38.48
N LEU A 441 -9.99 -10.46 38.08
CA LEU A 441 -9.22 -11.40 37.27
C LEU A 441 -8.77 -12.66 38.04
N GLN A 442 -8.71 -12.62 39.38
CA GLN A 442 -8.08 -13.68 40.18
C GLN A 442 -8.76 -15.05 40.01
N GLU A 443 -10.09 -15.08 39.93
CA GLU A 443 -10.84 -16.34 39.82
C GLU A 443 -10.53 -17.09 38.51
N PHE A 444 -10.24 -16.36 37.43
CA PHE A 444 -9.87 -16.95 36.14
C PHE A 444 -8.42 -17.40 36.15
N ILE A 445 -7.51 -16.53 36.60
CA ILE A 445 -6.06 -16.78 36.55
C ILE A 445 -5.65 -17.94 37.46
N GLN A 446 -6.34 -18.12 38.59
CA GLN A 446 -6.04 -19.20 39.53
C GLN A 446 -6.65 -20.55 39.11
N ASP A 447 -7.48 -20.59 38.07
CA ASP A 447 -8.08 -21.82 37.58
C ASP A 447 -7.03 -22.64 36.80
N PRO A 448 -6.56 -23.79 37.31
CA PRO A 448 -5.49 -24.56 36.68
C PRO A 448 -5.93 -25.19 35.35
N LYS A 449 -7.24 -25.22 35.04
CA LYS A 449 -7.74 -25.80 33.80
C LYS A 449 -7.14 -25.12 32.56
N TRP A 450 -6.86 -23.83 32.63
CA TRP A 450 -6.39 -23.07 31.47
C TRP A 450 -4.98 -23.48 31.08
N LEU A 451 -4.11 -23.71 32.06
CA LEU A 451 -2.78 -24.25 31.81
C LEU A 451 -2.88 -25.66 31.23
N GLN A 452 -3.74 -26.52 31.78
CA GLN A 452 -3.91 -27.87 31.26
C GLN A 452 -4.38 -27.86 29.80
N LEU A 453 -5.42 -27.08 29.49
CA LEU A 453 -5.93 -26.94 28.13
C LEU A 453 -4.86 -26.40 27.17
N ALA A 454 -4.06 -25.43 27.60
CA ALA A 454 -2.98 -24.90 26.78
C ALA A 454 -1.92 -25.96 26.47
N LEU A 455 -1.50 -26.75 27.47
CA LEU A 455 -0.55 -27.84 27.26
C LEU A 455 -1.13 -28.94 26.36
N ASP A 456 -2.38 -29.34 26.58
CA ASP A 456 -3.08 -30.33 25.74
C ASP A 456 -3.14 -29.89 24.26
N VAL A 457 -3.31 -28.58 23.99
CA VAL A 457 -3.28 -28.03 22.63
C VAL A 457 -1.87 -28.03 22.05
N ILE A 458 -0.87 -27.57 22.81
CA ILE A 458 0.54 -27.52 22.36
C ILE A 458 1.07 -28.93 22.05
N GLU A 459 0.65 -29.96 22.79
CA GLU A 459 1.05 -31.35 22.51
C GLU A 459 0.63 -31.85 21.13
N VAL A 460 -0.43 -31.26 20.55
CA VAL A 460 -0.98 -31.68 19.26
C VAL A 460 -0.46 -30.82 18.11
N ASP A 461 -0.49 -29.49 18.28
CA ASP A 461 -0.09 -28.55 17.23
C ASP A 461 0.32 -27.20 17.83
N VAL A 462 0.92 -26.37 17.00
CA VAL A 462 1.33 -25.01 17.33
C VAL A 462 0.10 -24.12 17.42
N ASP A 463 -0.17 -23.61 18.61
CA ASP A 463 -1.21 -22.61 18.83
C ASP A 463 -0.64 -21.41 19.58
N PHE A 464 -0.73 -20.23 18.96
CA PHE A 464 -0.19 -18.99 19.51
C PHE A 464 -0.84 -18.62 20.85
N ILE A 465 -2.14 -18.85 21.00
CA ILE A 465 -2.87 -18.52 22.23
C ILE A 465 -2.43 -19.46 23.36
N ALA A 466 -2.35 -20.76 23.09
CA ALA A 466 -1.89 -21.76 24.06
C ALA A 466 -0.45 -21.46 24.52
N ILE A 467 0.44 -21.08 23.60
CA ILE A 467 1.81 -20.65 23.91
C ILE A 467 1.81 -19.44 24.84
N GLU A 468 1.00 -18.42 24.53
CA GLU A 468 0.87 -17.23 25.37
C GLU A 468 0.28 -17.54 26.76
N VAL A 469 -0.65 -18.51 26.85
CA VAL A 469 -1.18 -18.99 28.13
C VAL A 469 -0.10 -19.71 28.94
N ALA A 470 0.66 -20.61 28.33
CA ALA A 470 1.73 -21.32 29.02
C ALA A 470 2.83 -20.36 29.53
N ARG A 471 3.17 -19.34 28.73
CA ARG A 471 4.07 -18.25 29.12
C ARG A 471 3.55 -17.43 30.27
N PHE A 472 2.25 -17.11 30.25
CA PHE A 472 1.62 -16.38 31.35
C PHE A 472 1.79 -17.13 32.69
N TYR A 473 1.72 -18.47 32.68
CA TYR A 473 2.01 -19.33 33.84
C TYR A 473 3.51 -19.62 34.06
N GLN A 474 4.41 -19.03 33.27
CA GLN A 474 5.86 -19.20 33.35
C GLN A 474 6.32 -20.66 33.20
N ILE A 475 5.61 -21.45 32.40
CA ILE A 475 5.98 -22.83 32.11
C ILE A 475 7.02 -22.87 31.00
N ASN A 476 8.08 -23.64 31.21
CA ASN A 476 9.08 -23.89 30.18
C ASN A 476 8.54 -24.86 29.12
N ILE A 477 8.04 -24.30 28.02
CA ILE A 477 7.51 -25.05 26.86
C ILE A 477 8.55 -25.32 25.78
N LEU A 478 9.79 -24.84 25.93
CA LEU A 478 10.85 -25.04 24.93
C LEU A 478 11.05 -26.50 24.51
N PRO A 479 11.04 -27.50 25.44
CA PRO A 479 11.15 -28.90 25.02
C PRO A 479 10.02 -29.36 24.09
N LEU A 480 8.78 -28.91 24.34
CA LEU A 480 7.62 -29.25 23.50
C LEU A 480 7.74 -28.61 22.12
N LEU A 481 8.12 -27.33 22.05
CA LEU A 481 8.28 -26.64 20.77
C LEU A 481 9.41 -27.24 19.92
N LEU A 482 10.50 -27.68 20.56
CA LEU A 482 11.59 -28.38 19.85
C LEU A 482 11.15 -29.76 19.34
N GLU A 483 10.34 -30.51 20.09
CA GLU A 483 9.76 -31.78 19.64
C GLU A 483 8.82 -31.59 18.44
N LEU A 484 8.00 -30.53 18.44
CA LEU A 484 7.19 -30.17 17.28
C LEU A 484 8.04 -29.79 16.06
N LEU A 485 9.15 -29.07 16.28
CA LEU A 485 10.10 -28.73 15.22
C LEU A 485 10.78 -29.96 14.63
N GLU A 486 11.13 -30.97 15.45
CA GLU A 486 11.68 -32.24 14.94
C GLU A 486 10.71 -32.94 13.97
N ASN A 487 9.40 -32.80 14.18
CA ASN A 487 8.38 -33.36 13.29
C ASN A 487 8.11 -32.48 12.05
N ASN A 488 8.31 -31.16 12.15
CA ASN A 488 8.15 -30.20 11.06
C ASN A 488 9.24 -29.11 11.09
N PRO A 489 10.44 -29.40 10.54
CA PRO A 489 11.62 -28.54 10.71
C PRO A 489 11.55 -27.16 10.06
N ILE A 490 10.61 -26.95 9.13
CA ILE A 490 10.42 -25.69 8.37
C ILE A 490 9.17 -24.92 8.83
N ASN A 491 8.66 -25.20 10.04
CA ASN A 491 7.52 -24.48 10.59
C ASN A 491 7.95 -23.12 11.18
N THR A 492 7.82 -22.06 10.39
CA THR A 492 8.18 -20.68 10.77
C THR A 492 7.50 -20.20 12.05
N THR A 493 6.27 -20.63 12.33
CA THR A 493 5.53 -20.23 13.55
C THR A 493 6.20 -20.75 14.83
N LEU A 494 6.84 -21.93 14.77
CA LEU A 494 7.64 -22.44 15.89
C LEU A 494 8.93 -21.65 16.10
N TYR A 495 9.55 -21.19 15.02
CA TYR A 495 10.71 -20.31 15.10
C TYR A 495 10.33 -19.00 15.79
N GLU A 496 9.22 -18.37 15.38
CA GLU A 496 8.70 -17.13 16.00
C GLU A 496 8.34 -17.34 17.48
N ALA A 497 7.72 -18.48 17.80
CA ALA A 497 7.38 -18.86 19.16
C ALA A 497 8.60 -19.09 20.06
N ILE A 498 9.72 -19.61 19.54
CA ILE A 498 10.94 -19.76 20.33
C ILE A 498 11.69 -18.42 20.43
N MET A 499 11.78 -17.67 19.33
CA MET A 499 12.42 -16.34 19.31
C MET A 499 11.77 -15.37 20.29
N SER A 500 10.43 -15.37 20.39
CA SER A 500 9.71 -14.49 21.31
C SER A 500 9.87 -14.84 22.80
N MET A 501 10.58 -15.92 23.16
CA MET A 501 11.01 -16.16 24.56
C MET A 501 12.10 -15.20 25.02
N LYS A 502 12.88 -14.64 24.07
CA LYS A 502 13.94 -13.63 24.28
C LYS A 502 15.04 -14.01 25.29
N ASP A 503 15.17 -15.29 25.65
CA ASP A 503 16.23 -15.78 26.52
C ASP A 503 17.31 -16.52 25.72
N ILE A 504 18.56 -16.32 26.13
CA ILE A 504 19.73 -16.83 25.40
C ILE A 504 19.71 -18.36 25.22
N VAL A 505 19.18 -19.12 26.20
CA VAL A 505 19.18 -20.59 26.15
C VAL A 505 18.23 -21.10 25.07
N SER A 506 17.06 -20.48 24.95
CA SER A 506 16.09 -20.80 23.90
C SER A 506 16.63 -20.45 22.52
N ILE A 507 17.25 -19.27 22.36
CA ILE A 507 17.80 -18.84 21.08
C ILE A 507 18.99 -19.71 20.65
N GLU A 508 19.90 -20.06 21.57
CA GLU A 508 21.00 -20.98 21.30
C GLU A 508 20.50 -22.33 20.78
N LYS A 509 19.48 -22.90 21.42
CA LYS A 509 18.90 -24.18 20.97
C LYS A 509 18.22 -24.07 19.62
N LEU A 510 17.50 -22.99 19.34
CA LEU A 510 16.89 -22.77 18.03
C LEU A 510 17.97 -22.62 16.94
N CYS A 511 19.03 -21.86 17.21
CA CYS A 511 20.15 -21.73 16.27
C CYS A 511 20.81 -23.08 16.00
N MET A 512 21.08 -23.87 17.05
CA MET A 512 21.61 -25.23 16.89
C MET A 512 20.67 -26.14 16.07
N PHE A 513 19.36 -26.04 16.30
CA PHE A 513 18.38 -26.79 15.53
C PHE A 513 18.39 -26.38 14.06
N ALA A 514 18.38 -25.07 13.77
CA ALA A 514 18.41 -24.54 12.41
C ALA A 514 19.70 -24.92 11.68
N GLU A 515 20.85 -24.86 12.35
CA GLU A 515 22.14 -25.29 11.78
C GLU A 515 22.16 -26.78 11.42
N ALA A 516 21.42 -27.61 12.17
CA ALA A 516 21.37 -29.05 11.94
C ALA A 516 20.35 -29.47 10.87
N ASN A 517 19.29 -28.68 10.65
CA ASN A 517 18.14 -29.08 9.84
C ASN A 517 17.94 -28.26 8.57
N LEU A 518 18.45 -27.02 8.49
CA LEU A 518 18.36 -26.20 7.28
C LEU A 518 19.51 -26.46 6.31
N SER A 519 19.21 -26.35 5.02
CA SER A 519 20.18 -26.51 3.94
C SER A 519 21.02 -25.24 3.74
N LEU A 520 21.85 -24.86 4.72
CA LEU A 520 22.54 -23.56 4.79
C LEU A 520 23.38 -23.18 3.55
N GLU A 521 23.87 -24.14 2.77
CA GLU A 521 24.59 -23.86 1.52
C GLU A 521 23.65 -23.51 0.35
N HIS A 522 22.40 -23.98 0.38
CA HIS A 522 21.42 -23.88 -0.70
C HIS A 522 19.99 -23.77 -0.12
N LEU A 523 19.70 -22.65 0.54
CA LEU A 523 18.42 -22.44 1.22
C LEU A 523 17.25 -22.38 0.23
N ALA A 524 16.25 -23.24 0.43
CA ALA A 524 14.93 -23.11 -0.21
C ALA A 524 14.16 -21.89 0.33
N GLU A 525 13.07 -21.50 -0.35
CA GLU A 525 12.30 -20.28 -0.01
C GLU A 525 11.70 -20.36 1.41
N ASP A 526 11.15 -21.51 1.78
CA ASP A 526 10.63 -21.81 3.13
C ASP A 526 11.72 -21.83 4.22
N GLU A 527 12.92 -22.33 3.90
CA GLU A 527 14.06 -22.26 4.81
C GLU A 527 14.59 -20.83 4.98
N GLN A 528 14.49 -19.99 3.94
CA GLN A 528 14.84 -18.56 4.02
C GLN A 528 13.91 -17.82 4.99
N ASP A 529 12.61 -18.12 4.97
CA ASP A 529 11.64 -17.55 5.92
C ASP A 529 11.99 -17.94 7.36
N CYS A 530 12.31 -19.22 7.61
CA CYS A 530 12.74 -19.68 8.93
C CYS A 530 14.03 -19.00 9.40
N LEU A 531 15.01 -18.86 8.49
CA LEU A 531 16.27 -18.18 8.80
C LEU A 531 16.05 -16.69 9.09
N LEU A 532 15.17 -16.03 8.33
CA LEU A 532 14.83 -14.62 8.50
C LEU A 532 14.32 -14.33 9.91
N VAL A 533 13.43 -15.18 10.43
CA VAL A 533 12.88 -15.08 11.80
C VAL A 533 13.97 -15.07 12.87
N ILE A 534 15.04 -15.85 12.69
CA ILE A 534 16.15 -15.88 13.63
C ILE A 534 16.99 -14.61 13.48
N ILE A 535 17.51 -14.35 12.28
CA ILE A 535 18.57 -13.36 12.09
C ILE A 535 18.11 -11.91 12.25
N GLN A 536 16.81 -11.63 12.09
CA GLN A 536 16.28 -10.28 12.29
C GLN A 536 16.50 -9.77 13.73
N ASP A 537 16.48 -10.69 14.71
CA ASP A 537 16.60 -10.36 16.14
C ASP A 537 17.94 -10.79 16.76
N LEU A 538 18.83 -11.46 16.01
CA LEU A 538 20.13 -11.89 16.53
C LEU A 538 21.06 -10.74 16.96
N HIS A 539 20.76 -9.50 16.55
CA HIS A 539 21.51 -8.33 17.01
C HIS A 539 21.54 -8.20 18.55
N ASP A 540 20.51 -8.71 19.25
CA ASP A 540 20.41 -8.73 20.71
C ASP A 540 21.15 -9.92 21.39
N PHE A 541 21.64 -10.90 20.62
CA PHE A 541 22.22 -12.16 21.11
C PHE A 541 23.66 -12.36 20.65
N GLU A 542 24.56 -11.49 21.13
CA GLU A 542 25.96 -11.49 20.71
C GLU A 542 26.64 -12.86 20.82
N GLY A 543 27.19 -13.33 19.69
CA GLY A 543 27.95 -14.58 19.61
C GLY A 543 27.11 -15.84 19.33
N VAL A 544 25.78 -15.73 19.22
CA VAL A 544 24.87 -16.86 18.96
C VAL A 544 24.52 -16.96 17.48
N GLY A 545 24.63 -18.14 16.87
CA GLY A 545 24.18 -18.36 15.48
C GLY A 545 25.07 -17.74 14.39
N LEU A 546 26.37 -17.57 14.64
CA LEU A 546 27.31 -17.00 13.66
C LEU A 546 27.30 -17.76 12.32
N THR A 547 27.10 -19.08 12.35
CA THR A 547 26.99 -19.93 11.16
C THR A 547 25.78 -19.53 10.29
N LEU A 548 24.66 -19.21 10.93
CA LEU A 548 23.43 -18.76 10.27
C LEU A 548 23.61 -17.37 9.64
N LEU A 549 24.32 -16.46 10.30
CA LEU A 549 24.67 -15.16 9.71
C LEU A 549 25.54 -15.32 8.46
N VAL A 550 26.51 -16.25 8.48
CA VAL A 550 27.33 -16.57 7.31
C VAL A 550 26.47 -17.13 6.16
N ALA A 551 25.57 -18.05 6.45
CA ALA A 551 24.65 -18.61 5.46
C ALA A 551 23.76 -17.53 4.84
N ALA A 552 23.22 -16.62 5.66
CA ALA A 552 22.42 -15.48 5.22
C ALA A 552 23.18 -14.58 4.24
N LEU A 553 24.44 -14.24 4.54
CA LEU A 553 25.31 -13.44 3.65
C LEU A 553 25.62 -14.16 2.33
N GLN A 554 25.71 -15.49 2.34
CA GLN A 554 26.04 -16.31 1.16
C GLN A 554 24.83 -16.64 0.29
N SER A 555 23.60 -16.49 0.82
CA SER A 555 22.34 -16.84 0.14
C SER A 555 22.07 -16.02 -1.12
N GLY A 556 22.61 -14.79 -1.23
CA GLY A 556 22.26 -13.84 -2.28
C GLY A 556 20.90 -13.16 -2.11
N HIS A 557 20.18 -13.44 -1.01
CA HIS A 557 18.93 -12.78 -0.66
C HIS A 557 19.20 -11.44 0.05
N GLU A 558 18.61 -10.35 -0.45
CA GLU A 558 18.93 -8.99 0.01
C GLU A 558 18.47 -8.73 1.46
N GLY A 559 17.25 -9.18 1.81
CA GLY A 559 16.73 -9.08 3.19
C GLY A 559 17.58 -9.84 4.21
N LEU A 560 17.87 -11.12 3.96
CA LEU A 560 18.75 -11.91 4.82
C LEU A 560 20.14 -11.28 5.00
N SER A 561 20.72 -10.76 3.92
CA SER A 561 22.02 -10.07 3.97
C SER A 561 21.95 -8.82 4.85
N TYR A 562 20.88 -8.02 4.73
CA TYR A 562 20.69 -6.80 5.52
C TYR A 562 20.65 -7.09 7.02
N TYR A 563 19.84 -8.05 7.46
CA TYR A 563 19.72 -8.40 8.88
C TYR A 563 21.01 -9.02 9.43
N ALA A 564 21.69 -9.85 8.64
CA ALA A 564 22.97 -10.40 9.04
C ALA A 564 24.05 -9.31 9.24
N LEU A 565 24.13 -8.34 8.33
CA LEU A 565 25.05 -7.20 8.47
C LEU A 565 24.69 -6.33 9.68
N SER A 566 23.39 -6.11 9.92
CA SER A 566 22.89 -5.34 11.05
C SER A 566 23.30 -5.96 12.39
N ALA A 567 23.15 -7.28 12.53
CA ALA A 567 23.59 -8.01 13.73
C ALA A 567 25.11 -7.86 13.95
N LEU A 568 25.93 -8.08 12.91
CA LEU A 568 27.39 -7.95 12.99
C LEU A 568 27.85 -6.51 13.28
N GLU A 569 27.07 -5.51 12.89
CA GLU A 569 27.36 -4.10 13.18
C GLU A 569 27.17 -3.78 14.67
N VAL A 570 26.20 -4.39 15.33
CA VAL A 570 25.99 -4.19 16.77
C VAL A 570 27.02 -4.97 17.59
N TRP A 571 27.38 -6.18 17.15
CA TRP A 571 28.28 -7.06 17.90
C TRP A 571 29.73 -6.56 17.94
N THR A 572 30.45 -6.98 18.98
CA THR A 572 31.88 -6.67 19.16
C THR A 572 32.70 -7.39 18.10
N PRO A 573 33.67 -6.74 17.41
CA PRO A 573 34.49 -7.42 16.40
C PRO A 573 35.18 -8.70 16.89
N ALA A 574 35.50 -8.81 18.18
CA ALA A 574 36.11 -10.00 18.76
C ALA A 574 35.22 -11.26 18.67
N THR A 575 33.90 -11.13 18.55
CA THR A 575 32.93 -12.25 18.53
C THR A 575 32.64 -12.78 17.14
N TRP A 576 32.93 -12.01 16.08
CA TRP A 576 32.58 -12.40 14.71
C TRP A 576 33.70 -12.25 13.68
N LYS A 577 34.81 -11.56 13.98
CA LYS A 577 35.90 -11.27 13.02
C LYS A 577 36.79 -12.47 12.76
N GLU A 578 36.17 -13.57 12.35
CA GLU A 578 36.79 -14.78 11.88
C GLU A 578 36.88 -14.79 10.36
N THR A 579 37.86 -15.51 9.82
CA THR A 579 38.14 -15.55 8.37
C THR A 579 36.89 -15.90 7.54
N LYS A 580 36.07 -16.84 8.01
CA LYS A 580 34.86 -17.28 7.29
C LYS A 580 33.83 -16.15 7.13
N VAL A 581 33.62 -15.36 8.17
CA VAL A 581 32.67 -14.23 8.18
C VAL A 581 33.17 -13.12 7.26
N LEU A 582 34.46 -12.78 7.35
CA LEU A 582 35.09 -11.79 6.48
C LEU A 582 34.96 -12.18 5.00
N THR A 583 35.24 -13.45 4.67
CA THR A 583 35.06 -13.97 3.30
C THR A 583 33.60 -13.92 2.85
N ALA A 584 32.64 -14.19 3.74
CA ALA A 584 31.22 -14.09 3.41
C ALA A 584 30.79 -12.63 3.12
N ILE A 585 31.27 -11.66 3.93
CA ILE A 585 31.03 -10.24 3.70
C ILE A 585 31.61 -9.79 2.36
N GLU A 586 32.87 -10.16 2.06
CA GLU A 586 33.52 -9.84 0.78
C GLU A 586 32.76 -10.43 -0.42
N GLY A 587 32.32 -11.70 -0.31
CA GLY A 587 31.53 -12.37 -1.33
C GLY A 587 30.18 -11.69 -1.57
N MET A 588 29.47 -11.33 -0.50
CA MET A 588 28.20 -10.61 -0.57
C MET A 588 28.38 -9.23 -1.22
N ILE A 589 29.41 -8.46 -0.86
CA ILE A 589 29.67 -7.14 -1.47
C ILE A 589 29.88 -7.25 -2.99
N ALA A 590 30.51 -8.33 -3.45
CA ALA A 590 30.78 -8.55 -4.87
C ALA A 590 29.52 -8.85 -5.68
N THR A 591 28.48 -9.43 -5.06
CA THR A 591 27.26 -9.87 -5.74
C THR A 591 26.03 -9.01 -5.44
N ALA A 592 26.05 -8.22 -4.36
CA ALA A 592 24.92 -7.41 -3.93
C ALA A 592 24.52 -6.32 -4.94
N LYS A 593 23.23 -6.28 -5.28
CA LYS A 593 22.64 -5.23 -6.13
C LYS A 593 22.25 -4.03 -5.28
N ASP A 594 21.66 -4.29 -4.11
CA ASP A 594 21.35 -3.26 -3.13
C ASP A 594 22.58 -2.43 -2.73
N LYS A 595 22.37 -1.12 -2.56
CA LYS A 595 23.44 -0.17 -2.24
C LYS A 595 23.73 -0.14 -0.74
N GLU A 596 22.71 -0.29 0.09
CA GLU A 596 22.81 -0.22 1.55
C GLU A 596 23.65 -1.39 2.10
N ASN A 597 23.34 -2.62 1.70
CA ASN A 597 24.11 -3.81 2.04
C ASN A 597 25.60 -3.69 1.67
N ARG A 598 25.91 -3.11 0.50
CA ARG A 598 27.30 -2.87 0.07
C ARG A 598 28.02 -1.83 0.94
N MET A 599 27.30 -0.83 1.45
CA MET A 599 27.88 0.19 2.33
C MET A 599 28.14 -0.39 3.72
N MET A 600 27.14 -1.07 4.30
CA MET A 600 27.26 -1.74 5.60
C MET A 600 28.41 -2.75 5.60
N GLY A 601 28.47 -3.63 4.60
CA GLY A 601 29.54 -4.63 4.49
C GLY A 601 30.94 -4.01 4.42
N LYS A 602 31.12 -2.92 3.66
CA LYS A 602 32.41 -2.20 3.63
C LYS A 602 32.77 -1.58 4.97
N GLY A 603 31.80 -0.98 5.66
CA GLY A 603 31.99 -0.42 6.99
C GLY A 603 32.46 -1.49 7.99
N LEU A 604 31.89 -2.69 7.93
CA LEU A 604 32.30 -3.81 8.78
C LEU A 604 33.73 -4.28 8.51
N LEU A 605 34.18 -4.33 7.25
CA LEU A 605 35.56 -4.72 6.90
C LEU A 605 36.61 -3.69 7.38
N GLU A 606 36.20 -2.44 7.62
CA GLU A 606 37.07 -1.36 8.08
C GLU A 606 37.18 -1.26 9.62
N ARG A 607 36.24 -1.86 10.37
CA ARG A 607 36.31 -2.00 11.83
C ARG A 607 37.27 -3.12 12.21
#